data_AF-A0A412FFA5-F1
#
_entry.id   AF-A0A412FFA5-F1
#
_cell.length_a   1.000
_cell.length_b   1.000
_cell.length_c   1.000
_cell.angle_alpha   90.00
_cell.angle_beta   90.00
_cell.angle_gamma   90.00
#
_symmetry.space_group_name_H-M   'P 1'
#
loop_
_entity.id
_entity.type
_entity.pdbx_description
1 polymer ?
#
loop_
_entity_poly.entity_id
_entity_poly.type
_entity_poly.pdbx_seq_one_letter_code
_entity_poly.pdbx_strand_id
1 'polypeptide(L)' 'MIQDKLKALITLSGQNQIDIANAWQISRQQLNNKIRLNSWKIDDLIKLADQTNTQLAFIDKNGNPIIKFDVSDLPD' A
#
# COMPACT_ATOMS: atom_id res chain seq x y z
N MET A 1 -2.23 14.16 6.21
CA MET A 1 -3.45 13.54 5.62
C MET A 1 -3.16 12.08 5.27
N ILE A 2 -4.16 11.24 4.94
CA ILE A 2 -3.97 9.80 4.61
C ILE A 2 -2.91 9.61 3.51
N GLN A 3 -2.96 10.44 2.45
CA GLN A 3 -1.98 10.45 1.37
C GLN A 3 -0.53 10.66 1.81
N ASP A 4 -0.28 11.46 2.85
CA ASP A 4 1.08 11.73 3.34
C ASP A 4 1.64 10.52 4.08
N LYS A 5 0.78 9.77 4.78
CA LYS A 5 1.17 8.51 5.43
C LYS A 5 1.56 7.45 4.40
N LEU A 6 0.81 7.31 3.31
CA LEU A 6 1.15 6.38 2.22
C LEU A 6 2.47 6.75 1.53
N LYS A 7 2.68 8.04 1.24
CA LYS A 7 3.96 8.52 0.69
C LYS A 7 5.11 8.27 1.65
N ALA A 8 4.93 8.54 2.94
CA ALA A 8 5.94 8.29 3.96
C ALA A 8 6.30 6.81 4.04
N LEU A 9 5.32 5.90 3.98
CA LEU A 9 5.56 4.46 3.96
C LEU A 9 6.44 4.04 2.77
N ILE A 10 6.11 4.51 1.56
CA ILE A 10 6.91 4.24 0.34
C ILE A 10 8.35 4.73 0.51
N THR A 11 8.52 5.95 1.03
CA THR A 11 9.86 6.51 1.28
C THR A 11 10.62 5.73 2.35
N LEU A 12 9.96 5.30 3.43
CA LEU A 12 10.57 4.50 4.50
C LEU A 12 11.00 3.11 4.04
N SER A 13 10.34 2.53 3.03
CA SER A 13 10.77 1.28 2.41
C SER A 13 11.94 1.46 1.42
N GLY A 14 12.50 2.67 1.29
CA GLY A 14 13.58 2.98 0.34
C GLY A 14 13.13 3.07 -1.12
N GLN A 15 11.82 3.11 -1.36
CA GLN A 15 11.24 3.17 -2.70
C GLN A 15 10.68 4.56 -2.97
N ASN A 16 10.40 4.83 -4.24
CA ASN A 16 9.68 6.01 -4.69
C ASN A 16 8.41 5.59 -5.47
N GLN A 17 7.57 6.56 -5.82
CA GLN A 17 6.30 6.28 -6.52
C GLN A 17 6.48 5.67 -7.91
N ILE A 18 7.60 5.92 -8.58
CA ILE A 18 7.92 5.31 -9.88
C ILE A 18 8.19 3.82 -9.68
N ASP A 19 8.92 3.44 -8.63
CA ASP A 19 9.22 2.04 -8.32
C ASP A 19 7.92 1.25 -8.08
N ILE A 20 7.01 1.80 -7.27
CA ILE A 20 5.69 1.20 -7.02
C ILE A 20 4.85 1.10 -8.30
N ALA A 21 4.82 2.17 -9.11
CA ALA A 21 4.07 2.15 -10.37
C ALA A 21 4.60 1.08 -11.33
N ASN A 22 5.93 0.94 -11.43
CA ASN A 22 6.58 -0.08 -12.24
C ASN A 22 6.27 -1.50 -11.74
N ALA A 23 6.37 -1.73 -10.42
CA ALA A 23 6.06 -3.02 -9.82
C ALA A 23 4.60 -3.44 -10.08
N TRP A 24 3.68 -2.48 -10.06
CA TRP A 24 2.26 -2.72 -10.28
C TRP A 24 1.85 -2.71 -11.75
N GLN A 25 2.80 -2.48 -12.66
CA GLN A 25 2.56 -2.35 -14.11
C GLN A 25 1.49 -1.29 -14.44
N ILE A 26 1.48 -0.19 -13.70
CA ILE A 26 0.62 0.97 -13.96
C ILE A 26 1.46 2.21 -14.26
N SER A 27 0.86 3.20 -14.92
CA SER A 27 1.52 4.48 -15.09
C SER A 27 1.67 5.23 -13.77
N ARG A 28 2.72 6.03 -13.66
CA ARG A 28 2.91 6.98 -12.54
C ARG A 28 1.69 7.90 -12.36
N GLN A 29 1.03 8.29 -13.45
CA GLN A 29 -0.18 9.11 -13.41
C GLN A 29 -1.34 8.38 -12.74
N GLN A 30 -1.56 7.11 -13.06
CA GLN A 30 -2.59 6.29 -12.40
C GLN A 30 -2.33 6.17 -10.90
N LEU A 31 -1.08 5.92 -10.48
CA LEU A 31 -0.72 5.87 -9.07
C LEU A 31 -0.94 7.24 -8.38
N ASN A 32 -0.50 8.33 -9.00
CA ASN A 32 -0.70 9.69 -8.46
C ASN A 32 -2.17 10.06 -8.34
N ASN A 33 -3.00 9.64 -9.30
CA ASN A 33 -4.44 9.84 -9.23
C ASN A 33 -5.05 9.07 -8.06
N LYS A 34 -4.64 7.81 -7.81
CA LYS A 34 -5.07 7.05 -6.63
C LYS A 34 -4.74 7.79 -5.33
N ILE A 35 -3.51 8.29 -5.19
CA ILE A 35 -3.06 9.04 -4.01
C ILE A 35 -3.87 10.33 -3.82
N ARG A 36 -3.97 11.16 -4.87
CA ARG A 36 -4.63 12.47 -4.81
C ARG A 36 -6.14 12.37 -4.56
N LEU A 37 -6.79 11.38 -5.17
CA LEU A 37 -8.24 11.17 -5.07
C LEU A 37 -8.63 10.28 -3.88
N ASN A 38 -7.66 9.80 -3.09
CA ASN A 38 -7.88 8.83 -2.02
C ASN A 38 -8.67 7.60 -2.49
N SER A 39 -8.44 7.16 -3.73
CA SER A 39 -9.18 6.06 -4.38
C SER A 39 -8.46 4.72 -4.31
N TRP A 40 -7.75 4.50 -3.20
CA TRP A 40 -7.08 3.24 -2.91
C TRP A 40 -8.10 2.20 -2.49
N LYS A 41 -8.14 1.09 -3.22
CA LYS A 41 -8.89 -0.10 -2.83
C LYS A 41 -8.08 -0.93 -1.84
N ILE A 42 -8.74 -1.84 -1.14
CA ILE A 42 -8.06 -2.78 -0.23
C ILE A 42 -6.96 -3.54 -0.98
N ASP A 43 -7.22 -3.99 -2.20
CA ASP A 43 -6.27 -4.67 -3.07
C ASP A 43 -4.99 -3.85 -3.32
N ASP A 44 -5.14 -2.53 -3.51
CA ASP A 44 -3.99 -1.63 -3.67
C ASP A 44 -3.16 -1.58 -2.38
N LEU A 45 -3.83 -1.57 -1.21
CA LEU A 45 -3.16 -1.52 0.08
C LEU A 45 -2.44 -2.83 0.42
N ILE A 46 -3.01 -3.99 0.03
CA ILE A 46 -2.35 -5.30 0.17
C ILE A 46 -1.09 -5.34 -0.69
N LYS A 47 -1.19 -4.96 -1.97
CA LYS A 47 -0.04 -4.88 -2.87
C LYS A 47 1.02 -3.91 -2.35
N LEU A 48 0.61 -2.80 -1.75
CA LEU A 48 1.55 -1.82 -1.20
C LEU A 48 2.27 -2.39 0.02
N ALA A 49 1.54 -3.09 0.88
CA ALA A 49 2.12 -3.72 2.06
C ALA A 49 3.22 -4.70 1.66
N ASP A 50 2.91 -5.62 0.73
CA ASP A 50 3.87 -6.57 0.17
C ASP A 50 5.11 -5.89 -0.42
N GLN A 51 4.91 -4.91 -1.32
CA GLN A 51 6.01 -4.19 -1.96
C GLN A 51 6.89 -3.41 -0.97
N THR A 52 6.32 -2.93 0.13
CA THR A 52 7.05 -2.18 1.16
C THR A 52 7.61 -3.07 2.28
N ASN A 53 7.51 -4.40 2.13
CA ASN A 53 7.88 -5.40 3.14
C ASN A 53 7.20 -5.13 4.50
N THR A 54 5.91 -4.76 4.44
CA THR A 54 5.04 -4.54 5.58
C THR A 54 3.77 -5.39 5.47
N GLN A 55 2.90 -5.31 6.47
CA GLN A 55 1.63 -6.05 6.50
C GLN A 55 0.47 -5.07 6.66
N LEU A 56 -0.56 -5.21 5.84
CA LEU A 56 -1.87 -4.63 6.13
C LEU A 56 -2.56 -5.48 7.20
N ALA A 57 -2.87 -4.89 8.35
CA ALA A 57 -3.49 -5.61 9.46
C ALA A 57 -4.37 -4.70 10.33
N PHE A 58 -5.40 -5.31 10.95
CA PHE A 58 -6.06 -4.71 12.10
C PHE A 58 -5.30 -5.10 13.37
N ILE A 59 -4.85 -4.09 14.10
CA ILE A 59 -4.04 -4.24 15.31
C ILE A 59 -4.91 -3.91 16.52
N ASP A 60 -4.87 -4.76 17.55
CA ASP A 60 -5.57 -4.51 18.82
C ASP A 60 -4.96 -3.33 19.58
N LYS A 61 -5.57 -2.92 20.70
CA LYS A 61 -5.04 -1.81 21.52
C LYS A 61 -3.71 -2.12 22.20
N ASN A 62 -3.26 -3.37 22.19
CA ASN A 62 -2.00 -3.83 22.78
C ASN A 62 -0.89 -3.98 21.73
N GLY A 63 -1.17 -3.73 20.44
CA GLY A 63 -0.20 -3.85 19.36
C GLY A 63 -0.18 -5.22 18.67
N ASN A 64 -1.10 -6.13 18.99
CA ASN A 64 -1.15 -7.46 18.38
C ASN A 64 -1.96 -7.44 17.08
N PRO A 65 -1.45 -8.03 15.98
CA PRO A 65 -2.25 -8.20 14.77
C PRO A 65 -3.35 -9.24 15.01
N ILE A 66 -4.62 -8.83 14.85
CA ILE A 66 -5.79 -9.72 14.96
C ILE A 66 -6.12 -10.36 13.62
N ILE A 67 -6.09 -9.56 12.56
CA ILE A 67 -6.38 -9.97 11.18
C ILE A 67 -5.30 -9.38 10.29
N LYS A 68 -4.72 -10.21 9.43
CA LYS A 68 -3.72 -9.86 8.43
C LYS A 68 -4.30 -10.07 7.04
N PHE A 69 -3.84 -9.27 6.08
CA PHE A 69 -4.21 -9.38 4.68
C PHE A 69 -2.96 -9.58 3.84
N ASP A 70 -2.94 -10.67 3.08
CA ASP A 70 -1.80 -11.12 2.29
C ASP A 70 -2.12 -11.10 0.79
N VAL A 71 -1.09 -11.18 -0.05
CA VAL A 71 -1.25 -11.19 -1.52
C VAL A 71 -2.15 -12.35 -1.98
N SER A 72 -2.19 -13.45 -1.22
CA SER A 72 -3.08 -14.59 -1.47
C SER A 72 -4.57 -14.30 -1.27
N ASP A 73 -4.93 -13.20 -0.61
CA ASP A 73 -6.32 -12.78 -0.44
C ASP A 73 -6.87 -12.00 -1.65
N LEU A 74 -5.99 -11.67 -2.60
CA LEU A 74 -6.39 -11.00 -3.84
C LEU A 74 -7.10 -11.98 -4.77
N PRO A 75 -8.15 -11.53 -5.49
CA PRO A 75 -8.75 -12.33 -6.55
C PRO A 75 -7.72 -12.58 -7.67
N ASP A 76 -7.81 -13.76 -8.30
CA ASP A 76 -7.03 -14.13 -9.50
C ASP A 76 -7.20 -13.13 -10.65
#